data_AF-A0A3R8CU08-F1
#
_entry.id   AF-A0A3R8CU08-F1
#
_cell.length_a   1.000
_cell.length_b   1.000
_cell.length_c   1.000
_cell.angle_alpha   90.00
_cell.angle_beta   90.00
_cell.angle_gamma   90.00
#
_symmetry.space_group_name_H-M   'P 1'
#
loop_
_entity.id
_entity.type
_entity.pdbx_description
1 polymer ?
#
loop_
_entity_poly.entity_id
_entity_poly.type
_entity_poly.pdbx_seq_one_letter_code
_entity_poly.pdbx_strand_id
1 'polypeptide(L)'
;MGFKVGQMKRMGRYVQSWASSREEVRLRFQCTGCGKCCTGKGGRVRVNDRELQELATATNLSLMDFKQRYTHTVVEVDAGGQKHVQHVLQQTRDDRQCIFLQGSNCTVYAARPTQCRTFPWWPQHLVSDYDWHLAAKECEGIRMEQEEDGHEDVSSVSFDDVIPDMVVHDIHQSGENFTYNELQQMLQDLKEVEPELLMQYKTDFFHKFSRQIVFYDDEVTVLDNLINGVATRSLVFTDRLHLTQSEVVMNQMSDADTNVDPKFDRTTLAFDVHRALCMPFAWFPDCDGKSLPLHVSVLGAGACTLPLFLLEHLSPEELKRLDAVEPSSQVNSIAQHFFGVREVLQRDERLVIHEKKGEDFLKEQDKSAAFDLLVLDVEAGTDCAGVRAPPLAMLEPKFLYRTKCVLASHGILAINVITESKAALENVETKLGHVFTRGLRLSLPANTTFFLFNNKCDNKTSFAVDEFIRRVQNNSFQTEHAKTPALLNTYQLTAWISNSLNGGSKSK
;
A
#
# COMPACT_ATOMS: atom_id res chain seq x y z
N MET A 1 -33.89 -2.80 -4.60
CA MET A 1 -34.19 -1.46 -4.06
C MET A 1 -33.09 -0.54 -4.53
N GLY A 2 -33.41 0.43 -5.39
CA GLY A 2 -32.41 1.34 -5.94
C GLY A 2 -31.78 2.17 -4.83
N PHE A 3 -30.45 2.26 -4.83
CA PHE A 3 -29.74 3.29 -4.08
C PHE A 3 -30.18 4.63 -4.66
N LYS A 4 -31.19 5.24 -4.03
CA LYS A 4 -31.34 6.69 -4.16
C LYS A 4 -30.07 7.28 -3.60
N VAL A 5 -29.41 8.12 -4.39
CA VAL A 5 -28.48 9.15 -3.91
C VAL A 5 -29.20 9.90 -2.80
N GLY A 6 -29.03 9.39 -1.57
CA GLY A 6 -29.89 9.67 -0.45
C GLY A 6 -29.34 10.88 0.27
N GLN A 7 -30.06 12.01 0.13
CA GLN A 7 -30.09 13.16 1.03
C GLN A 7 -28.92 13.25 2.02
N MET A 8 -27.97 14.13 1.68
CA MET A 8 -26.97 14.70 2.58
C MET A 8 -27.59 15.04 3.95
N LYS A 9 -27.37 14.18 4.94
CA LYS A 9 -27.47 14.55 6.35
C LYS A 9 -26.08 14.95 6.82
N ARG A 10 -25.94 16.25 7.10
CA ARG A 10 -24.76 16.91 7.69
C ARG A 10 -24.34 16.24 9.00
N MET A 11 -23.12 15.69 9.06
CA MET A 11 -22.04 16.06 10.00
C MET A 11 -20.85 15.09 9.85
N GLY A 12 -19.77 15.57 9.23
CA GLY A 12 -18.47 14.88 9.04
C GLY A 12 -17.58 15.69 8.09
N ARG A 13 -16.24 15.63 8.22
CA ARG A 13 -15.27 16.29 7.33
C ARG A 13 -15.23 15.52 6.00
N TYR A 14 -15.96 15.97 4.98
CA TYR A 14 -16.11 15.20 3.73
C TYR A 14 -14.99 15.47 2.74
N VAL A 15 -14.31 14.40 2.31
CA VAL A 15 -13.49 14.39 1.10
C VAL A 15 -14.42 14.49 -0.11
N GLN A 16 -14.12 15.36 -1.07
CA GLN A 16 -14.91 15.58 -2.28
C GLN A 16 -14.09 15.30 -3.54
N SER A 17 -14.75 14.83 -4.60
CA SER A 17 -14.12 14.82 -5.91
C SER A 17 -13.93 16.26 -6.38
N TRP A 18 -12.70 16.64 -6.71
CA TRP A 18 -12.50 17.87 -7.47
C TRP A 18 -13.06 17.68 -8.88
N ALA A 19 -13.75 18.71 -9.39
CA ALA A 19 -14.20 18.74 -10.78
C ALA A 19 -13.00 18.57 -11.73
N SER A 20 -13.21 18.00 -12.92
CA SER A 20 -12.13 17.77 -13.88
C SER A 20 -11.38 19.05 -14.26
N SER A 21 -12.04 20.22 -14.26
CA SER A 21 -11.41 21.53 -14.53
C SER A 21 -10.73 22.15 -13.30
N ARG A 22 -11.12 21.76 -12.08
CA ARG A 22 -10.65 22.27 -10.78
C ARG A 22 -10.71 23.79 -10.60
N GLU A 23 -11.47 24.49 -11.43
CA GLU A 23 -11.54 25.98 -11.41
C GLU A 23 -12.11 26.53 -10.10
N GLU A 24 -13.02 25.78 -9.49
CA GLU A 24 -13.67 26.15 -8.23
C GLU A 24 -12.83 25.80 -6.99
N VAL A 25 -11.75 25.02 -7.13
CA VAL A 25 -10.96 24.57 -5.99
C VAL A 25 -10.21 25.76 -5.38
N ARG A 26 -10.28 25.85 -4.05
CA ARG A 26 -9.59 26.86 -3.24
C ARG A 26 -8.75 26.16 -2.19
N LEU A 27 -7.44 26.31 -2.29
CA LEU A 27 -6.47 25.69 -1.38
C LEU A 27 -6.06 26.72 -0.33
N ARG A 28 -5.87 26.29 0.93
CA ARG A 28 -5.44 27.18 2.02
C ARG A 28 -4.23 26.59 2.72
N PHE A 29 -3.14 27.35 2.75
CA PHE A 29 -1.93 26.95 3.45
C PHE A 29 -1.23 28.15 4.08
N GLN A 30 -0.80 27.99 5.33
CA GLN A 30 0.11 28.90 6.00
C GLN A 30 1.10 28.11 6.85
N CYS A 31 2.40 28.21 6.55
CA CYS A 31 3.41 27.55 7.35
C CYS A 31 3.42 28.10 8.79
N THR A 32 3.16 27.24 9.77
CA THR A 32 3.19 27.59 11.21
C THR A 32 4.58 27.43 11.85
N GLY A 33 5.57 26.94 11.11
CA GLY A 33 6.88 26.58 11.66
C GLY A 33 6.85 25.37 12.59
N CYS A 34 5.85 24.48 12.46
CA CYS A 34 5.68 23.32 13.32
C CYS A 34 6.77 22.23 13.16
N GLY A 35 7.50 22.24 12.04
CA GLY A 35 8.55 21.24 11.76
C GLY A 35 8.04 19.85 11.34
N LYS A 36 6.71 19.62 11.27
CA LYS A 36 6.13 18.30 10.94
C LYS A 36 6.56 17.77 9.57
N CYS A 37 6.73 18.63 8.56
CA CYS A 37 7.25 18.25 7.24
C CYS A 37 8.71 17.77 7.25
N CYS A 38 9.44 17.99 8.36
CA CYS A 38 10.79 17.48 8.58
C CYS A 38 10.82 16.19 9.41
N THR A 39 9.66 15.67 9.82
CA THR A 39 9.51 14.44 10.61
C THR A 39 8.90 13.33 9.76
N GLY A 40 9.06 12.08 10.19
CA GLY A 40 8.53 10.90 9.49
C GLY A 40 9.63 9.91 9.16
N LYS A 41 9.25 8.63 9.06
CA LYS A 41 10.20 7.55 8.77
C LYS A 41 10.46 7.43 7.28
N GLY A 42 11.73 7.33 6.90
CA GLY A 42 12.13 7.18 5.49
C GLY A 42 12.00 8.45 4.65
N GLY A 43 11.95 9.64 5.28
CA GLY A 43 11.92 10.91 4.55
C GLY A 43 13.15 11.11 3.66
N ARG A 44 12.93 11.41 2.37
CA ARG A 44 14.01 11.63 1.38
C ARG A 44 13.90 13.03 0.79
N VAL A 45 14.79 13.92 1.23
CA VAL A 45 14.96 15.24 0.62
C VAL A 45 16.10 15.16 -0.38
N ARG A 46 15.77 15.15 -1.67
CA ARG A 46 16.74 15.17 -2.78
C ARG A 46 17.41 16.54 -2.84
N VAL A 47 18.70 16.54 -3.13
CA VAL A 47 19.51 17.75 -3.29
C VAL A 47 20.43 17.61 -4.49
N ASN A 48 20.48 18.63 -5.35
CA ASN A 48 21.42 18.68 -6.46
C ASN A 48 22.74 19.36 -6.07
N ASP A 49 23.72 19.41 -6.98
CA ASP A 49 25.05 19.94 -6.68
C ASP A 49 25.04 21.45 -6.35
N ARG A 50 24.14 22.22 -6.96
CA ARG A 50 23.97 23.65 -6.63
C ARG A 50 23.46 23.83 -5.21
N GLU A 51 22.41 23.10 -4.83
CA GLU A 51 21.83 23.15 -3.48
C GLU A 51 22.81 22.66 -2.41
N LEU A 52 23.63 21.65 -2.72
CA LEU A 52 24.70 21.19 -1.83
C LEU A 52 25.71 22.31 -1.53
N GLN A 53 26.02 23.16 -2.51
CA GLN A 53 26.90 24.31 -2.32
C GLN A 53 26.26 25.39 -1.45
N GLU A 54 24.97 25.68 -1.63
CA GLU A 54 24.22 26.62 -0.79
C GLU A 54 24.15 26.14 0.67
N LEU A 55 23.83 24.86 0.88
CA LEU A 55 23.75 24.26 2.21
C LEU A 55 25.12 24.18 2.91
N ALA A 56 26.19 23.86 2.17
CA ALA A 56 27.56 23.88 2.72
C ALA A 56 27.94 25.29 3.18
N THR A 57 27.62 26.31 2.37
CA THR A 57 27.84 27.72 2.72
C THR A 57 27.04 28.13 3.96
N ALA A 58 25.75 27.78 4.01
CA ALA A 58 24.86 28.09 5.12
C ALA A 58 25.27 27.42 6.45
N THR A 59 25.97 26.29 6.38
CA THR A 59 26.50 25.57 7.55
C THR A 59 27.96 25.90 7.86
N ASN A 60 28.58 26.81 7.11
CA ASN A 60 30.00 27.18 7.21
C ASN A 60 30.94 25.97 7.13
N LEU A 61 30.65 25.05 6.20
CA LEU A 61 31.45 23.86 5.92
C LEU A 61 31.98 23.89 4.49
N SER A 62 33.05 23.13 4.23
CA SER A 62 33.44 22.82 2.86
C SER A 62 32.37 21.90 2.21
N LEU A 63 32.24 21.95 0.89
CA LEU A 63 31.30 21.08 0.16
C LEU A 63 31.57 19.59 0.46
N MET A 64 32.83 19.19 0.56
CA MET A 64 33.20 17.80 0.88
C MET A 64 32.77 17.42 2.29
N ASP A 65 33.06 18.25 3.29
CA ASP A 65 32.66 17.99 4.68
C ASP A 65 31.14 17.95 4.82
N PHE A 66 30.43 18.82 4.11
CA PHE A 66 28.98 18.83 4.08
C PHE A 66 28.41 17.53 3.50
N LYS A 67 28.85 17.13 2.30
CA LYS A 67 28.40 15.88 1.66
C LYS A 67 28.67 14.68 2.57
N GLN A 68 29.86 14.60 3.16
CA GLN A 68 30.21 13.50 4.06
C GLN A 68 29.34 13.46 5.32
N ARG A 69 29.03 14.61 5.92
CA ARG A 69 28.35 14.69 7.22
C ARG A 69 26.83 14.64 7.12
N TYR A 70 26.25 15.22 6.07
CA TYR A 70 24.82 15.51 6.02
C TYR A 70 24.09 14.90 4.84
N THR A 71 24.77 14.19 3.95
CA THR A 71 24.11 13.52 2.83
C THR A 71 24.47 12.04 2.74
N HIS A 72 23.68 11.31 1.96
CA HIS A 72 24.00 9.98 1.49
C HIS A 72 23.49 9.85 0.05
N THR A 73 23.91 8.79 -0.65
CA THR A 73 23.44 8.51 -2.01
C THR A 73 22.38 7.42 -1.97
N VAL A 74 21.34 7.62 -2.79
CA VAL A 74 20.34 6.60 -3.10
C VAL A 74 20.44 6.27 -4.58
N VAL A 75 20.25 5.00 -4.92
CA VAL A 75 20.16 4.54 -6.30
C VAL A 75 18.69 4.27 -6.59
N GLU A 76 18.13 5.03 -7.52
CA GLU A 76 16.77 4.84 -8.01
C GLU A 76 16.82 4.20 -9.39
N VAL A 77 15.80 3.41 -9.71
CA VAL A 77 15.68 2.76 -11.01
C VAL A 77 14.43 3.33 -11.66
N ASP A 78 14.56 3.92 -12.84
CA ASP A 78 13.40 4.42 -13.57
C ASP A 78 12.58 3.27 -14.17
N ALA A 79 11.41 3.61 -14.73
CA ALA A 79 10.52 2.63 -15.35
C ALA A 79 11.17 1.90 -16.56
N GLY A 80 12.22 2.48 -17.16
CA GLY A 80 13.00 1.88 -18.23
C GLY A 80 14.17 1.01 -17.74
N GLY A 81 14.34 0.87 -16.43
CA GLY A 81 15.40 0.08 -15.82
C GLY A 81 16.76 0.80 -15.69
N GLN A 82 16.85 2.09 -16.03
CA GLN A 82 18.08 2.86 -15.86
C GLN A 82 18.28 3.26 -14.40
N LYS A 83 19.52 3.18 -13.94
CA LYS A 83 19.90 3.51 -12.56
C LYS A 83 20.35 4.97 -12.48
N HIS A 84 19.73 5.72 -11.59
CA HIS A 84 20.04 7.11 -11.29
C HIS A 84 20.58 7.22 -9.87
N VAL A 85 21.73 7.87 -9.71
CA VAL A 85 22.31 8.12 -8.38
C VAL A 85 21.91 9.53 -7.95
N GLN A 86 21.25 9.63 -6.80
CA GLN A 86 20.79 10.91 -6.26
C GLN A 86 21.39 11.14 -4.87
N HIS A 87 21.74 12.39 -4.58
CA HIS A 87 22.10 12.82 -3.24
C HIS A 87 20.84 13.17 -2.46
N VAL A 88 20.75 12.67 -1.23
CA VAL A 88 19.65 12.96 -0.31
C VAL A 88 20.21 13.38 1.05
N LEU A 89 19.49 14.28 1.73
CA LEU A 89 19.84 14.67 3.10
C LEU A 89 19.70 13.50 4.06
N GLN A 90 20.61 13.41 5.03
CA GLN A 90 20.53 12.41 6.09
C GLN A 90 19.33 12.67 7.01
N GLN A 91 18.74 11.58 7.48
CA GLN A 91 17.83 11.56 8.62
C GLN A 91 18.64 11.35 9.91
N THR A 92 17.99 11.49 11.06
CA THR A 92 18.54 11.06 12.35
C THR A 92 18.86 9.57 12.37
N ARG A 93 19.67 9.11 13.34
CA ARG A 93 20.10 7.70 13.42
C ARG A 93 18.95 6.70 13.54
N ASP A 94 17.82 7.13 14.09
CA ASP A 94 16.59 6.35 14.21
C ASP A 94 15.65 6.50 13.00
N ASP A 95 16.06 7.27 11.99
CA ASP A 95 15.34 7.53 10.75
C ASP A 95 13.95 8.14 11.01
N ARG A 96 13.83 9.07 11.95
CA ARG A 96 12.53 9.68 12.33
C ARG A 96 12.35 11.13 11.94
N GLN A 97 13.43 11.84 11.63
CA GLN A 97 13.39 13.23 11.21
C GLN A 97 14.65 13.65 10.45
N CYS A 98 14.55 14.74 9.70
CA CYS A 98 15.67 15.38 9.02
C CYS A 98 16.76 15.79 10.02
N ILE A 99 18.02 15.60 9.65
CA ILE A 99 19.18 15.93 10.49
C ILE A 99 19.27 17.41 10.89
N PHE A 100 18.64 18.31 10.12
CA PHE A 100 18.61 19.75 10.38
C PHE A 100 17.43 20.22 11.24
N LEU A 101 16.55 19.31 11.70
CA LEU A 101 15.46 19.67 12.58
C LEU A 101 15.95 19.74 14.04
N GLN A 102 15.77 20.90 14.68
CA GLN A 102 16.04 21.13 16.10
C GLN A 102 14.77 21.66 16.78
N GLY A 103 14.13 20.83 17.62
CA GLY A 103 12.78 21.11 18.10
C GLY A 103 11.82 21.18 16.91
N SER A 104 11.13 22.31 16.73
CA SER A 104 10.30 22.59 15.55
C SER A 104 11.03 23.38 14.45
N ASN A 105 12.29 23.77 14.68
CA ASN A 105 13.01 24.71 13.82
C ASN A 105 13.99 23.99 12.88
N CYS A 106 13.91 24.30 11.59
CA CYS A 106 14.94 23.88 10.63
C CYS A 106 16.16 24.80 10.74
N THR A 107 17.32 24.26 11.09
CA THR A 107 18.56 25.05 11.28
C THR A 107 19.09 25.66 9.99
N VAL A 108 18.62 25.18 8.83
CA VAL A 108 18.96 25.69 7.49
C VAL A 108 17.76 26.30 6.78
N TYR A 109 16.79 26.86 7.51
CA TYR A 109 15.51 27.32 6.95
C TYR A 109 15.65 28.28 5.76
N ALA A 110 16.63 29.18 5.80
CA ALA A 110 16.91 30.13 4.72
C ALA A 110 17.61 29.51 3.51
N ALA A 111 18.26 28.36 3.67
CA ALA A 111 18.96 27.60 2.62
C ALA A 111 18.23 26.29 2.29
N ARG A 112 16.91 26.21 2.57
CA ARG A 112 16.12 25.02 2.25
C ARG A 112 16.24 24.69 0.76
N PRO A 113 16.45 23.41 0.40
CA PRO A 113 16.43 22.99 -1.00
C PRO A 113 15.02 23.15 -1.58
N THR A 114 14.93 23.12 -2.90
CA THR A 114 13.73 23.30 -3.71
C THR A 114 12.58 22.42 -3.23
N GLN A 115 12.82 21.12 -3.04
CA GLN A 115 11.81 20.20 -2.51
C GLN A 115 11.19 20.68 -1.18
N CYS A 116 12.02 21.20 -0.26
CA CYS A 116 11.54 21.72 1.03
C CYS A 116 10.86 23.10 0.92
N ARG A 117 11.15 23.86 -0.13
CA ARG A 117 10.55 25.19 -0.39
C ARG A 117 9.19 25.09 -1.07
N THR A 118 9.02 24.12 -1.95
CA THR A 118 7.77 23.89 -2.70
C THR A 118 6.72 23.14 -1.89
N PHE A 119 7.02 22.68 -0.67
CA PHE A 119 6.00 22.08 0.20
C PHE A 119 4.98 23.14 0.68
N PRO A 120 3.66 22.86 0.65
CA PRO A 120 2.99 21.60 0.33
C PRO A 120 2.50 21.49 -1.11
N TRP A 121 2.91 22.36 -2.02
CA TRP A 121 2.47 22.43 -3.43
C TRP A 121 3.08 21.37 -4.34
N TRP A 122 3.40 20.20 -3.78
CA TRP A 122 3.90 19.09 -4.58
C TRP A 122 2.75 18.48 -5.40
N PRO A 123 2.98 18.06 -6.66
CA PRO A 123 1.92 17.53 -7.51
C PRO A 123 1.11 16.38 -6.87
N GLN A 124 1.77 15.51 -6.10
CA GLN A 124 1.10 14.41 -5.39
C GLN A 124 0.07 14.86 -4.36
N HIS A 125 0.22 16.03 -3.73
CA HIS A 125 -0.79 16.57 -2.79
C HIS A 125 -1.96 17.22 -3.52
N LEU A 126 -1.80 17.48 -4.81
CA LEU A 126 -2.70 18.26 -5.64
C LEU A 126 -3.37 17.39 -6.71
N VAL A 127 -3.40 16.07 -6.54
CA VAL A 127 -4.14 15.16 -7.43
C VAL A 127 -5.64 15.23 -7.18
N SER A 128 -6.06 15.28 -5.92
CA SER A 128 -7.47 15.43 -5.51
C SER A 128 -7.59 15.96 -4.09
N ASP A 129 -8.83 16.27 -3.67
CA ASP A 129 -9.12 16.65 -2.29
C ASP A 129 -8.67 15.58 -1.28
N TYR A 130 -8.74 14.30 -1.67
CA TYR A 130 -8.25 13.19 -0.86
C TYR A 130 -6.75 13.33 -0.57
N ASP A 131 -5.97 13.68 -1.58
CA ASP A 131 -4.52 13.82 -1.45
C ASP A 131 -4.16 15.08 -0.65
N TRP A 132 -4.96 16.15 -0.78
CA TRP A 132 -4.83 17.36 0.03
C TRP A 132 -5.15 17.10 1.51
N HIS A 133 -6.23 16.35 1.79
CA HIS A 133 -6.58 15.88 3.14
C HIS A 133 -5.49 14.99 3.74
N LEU A 134 -4.86 14.15 2.93
CA LEU A 134 -3.75 13.31 3.38
C LEU A 134 -2.54 14.16 3.79
N ALA A 135 -2.16 15.14 2.96
CA ALA A 135 -1.10 16.09 3.29
C ALA A 135 -1.41 16.90 4.56
N ALA A 136 -2.68 17.26 4.79
CA ALA A 136 -3.12 17.98 6.00
C ALA A 136 -2.89 17.19 7.31
N LYS A 137 -2.87 15.85 7.25
CA LYS A 137 -2.51 15.02 8.42
C LYS A 137 -1.05 15.20 8.83
N GLU A 138 -0.18 15.57 7.89
CA GLU A 138 1.24 15.78 8.10
C GLU A 138 1.61 17.27 8.27
N CYS A 139 0.68 18.19 8.01
CA CYS A 139 0.90 19.62 8.20
C CYS A 139 -0.36 20.36 8.64
N GLU A 140 -0.34 20.86 9.88
CA GLU A 140 -1.41 21.70 10.43
C GLU A 140 -1.56 23.07 9.73
N GLY A 141 -0.56 23.45 8.92
CA GLY A 141 -0.64 24.67 8.12
C GLY A 141 -1.60 24.55 6.94
N ILE A 142 -1.94 23.32 6.53
CA ILE A 142 -2.94 23.05 5.50
C ILE A 142 -4.32 23.12 6.16
N ARG A 143 -5.11 24.13 5.80
CA ARG A 143 -6.45 24.35 6.37
C ARG A 143 -7.52 23.86 5.40
N MET A 144 -8.49 23.11 5.94
CA MET A 144 -9.66 22.66 5.19
C MET A 144 -10.79 23.70 5.34
N GLU A 145 -11.63 23.88 4.33
CA GLU A 145 -12.60 25.00 4.22
C GLU A 145 -13.62 25.15 5.38
N GLN A 146 -13.70 24.21 6.31
CA GLN A 146 -14.73 24.15 7.35
C GLN A 146 -14.23 24.42 8.79
N GLU A 147 -13.01 24.93 8.97
CA GLU A 147 -12.61 25.47 10.28
C GLU A 147 -13.27 26.85 10.48
N GLU A 148 -14.54 26.85 10.91
CA GLU A 148 -15.22 28.02 11.49
C GLU A 148 -14.68 28.33 12.89
N ASP A 149 -13.36 28.41 13.06
CA ASP A 149 -12.75 28.90 14.29
C ASP A 149 -12.08 30.23 13.96
N GLY A 150 -12.52 31.30 14.65
CA GLY A 150 -12.23 32.71 14.34
C GLY A 150 -10.78 33.15 14.52
N HIS A 151 -9.84 32.49 13.86
CA HIS A 151 -8.41 32.78 13.84
C HIS A 151 -7.93 33.09 12.41
N GLU A 152 -7.47 34.33 12.22
CA GLU A 152 -6.71 34.90 11.09
C GLU A 152 -7.03 34.35 9.69
N ASP A 153 -7.52 35.25 8.84
CA ASP A 153 -7.88 35.04 7.43
C ASP A 153 -6.69 34.50 6.61
N VAL A 154 -6.53 33.17 6.55
CA VAL A 154 -5.57 32.54 5.64
C VAL A 154 -6.13 32.65 4.24
N SER A 155 -5.47 33.49 3.42
CA SER A 155 -5.84 33.69 2.02
C SER A 155 -5.89 32.36 1.27
N SER A 156 -7.02 32.09 0.63
CA SER A 156 -7.14 30.97 -0.30
C SER A 156 -6.42 31.28 -1.61
N VAL A 157 -5.77 30.27 -2.18
CA VAL A 157 -5.13 30.31 -3.50
C VAL A 157 -5.87 29.39 -4.47
N SER A 158 -5.86 29.76 -5.75
CA SER A 158 -6.38 28.93 -6.84
C SER A 158 -5.34 27.90 -7.30
N PHE A 159 -5.75 26.96 -8.14
CA PHE A 159 -4.79 26.07 -8.80
C PHE A 159 -3.74 26.83 -9.62
N ASP A 160 -4.15 27.87 -10.33
CA ASP A 160 -3.26 28.65 -11.20
C ASP A 160 -2.16 29.37 -10.41
N ASP A 161 -2.44 29.71 -9.16
CA ASP A 161 -1.46 30.32 -8.24
C ASP A 161 -0.39 29.32 -7.78
N VAL A 162 -0.70 28.02 -7.73
CA VAL A 162 0.21 26.98 -7.21
C VAL A 162 0.95 26.21 -8.31
N ILE A 163 0.44 26.22 -9.56
CA ILE A 163 1.12 25.60 -10.71
C ILE A 163 2.61 25.99 -10.82
N PRO A 164 3.04 27.24 -10.60
CA PRO A 164 4.47 27.58 -10.66
C PRO A 164 5.35 26.74 -9.73
N ASP A 165 4.94 26.55 -8.47
CA ASP A 165 5.70 25.75 -7.51
C ASP A 165 5.66 24.25 -7.84
N MET A 166 4.57 23.75 -8.45
CA MET A 166 4.50 22.39 -8.97
C MET A 166 5.52 22.16 -10.10
N VAL A 167 5.62 23.09 -11.06
CA VAL A 167 6.59 23.01 -12.16
C VAL A 167 8.01 23.06 -11.63
N VAL A 168 8.30 23.97 -10.69
CA VAL A 168 9.61 24.05 -10.04
C VAL A 168 9.94 22.76 -9.27
N HIS A 169 8.96 22.15 -8.61
CA HIS A 169 9.11 20.85 -7.97
C HIS A 169 9.46 19.76 -8.98
N ASP A 170 8.72 19.63 -10.08
CA ASP A 170 8.95 18.58 -11.08
C ASP A 170 10.30 18.71 -11.80
N ILE A 171 10.72 19.92 -12.17
CA ILE A 171 12.04 20.17 -12.75
C ILE A 171 13.15 19.77 -11.75
N HIS A 172 12.95 20.05 -10.46
CA HIS A 172 13.89 19.59 -9.44
C HIS A 172 13.91 18.06 -9.32
N GLN A 173 12.75 17.42 -9.34
CA GLN A 173 12.64 15.96 -9.24
C GLN A 173 13.18 15.23 -10.48
N SER A 174 13.22 15.88 -11.66
CA SER A 174 13.85 15.30 -12.86
C SER A 174 15.39 15.24 -12.77
N GLY A 175 15.99 15.85 -11.75
CA GLY A 175 17.43 15.83 -11.51
C GLY A 175 18.20 17.01 -12.12
N GLU A 176 17.49 18.05 -12.59
CA GLU A 176 18.12 19.25 -13.11
C GLU A 176 18.91 19.99 -12.03
N ASN A 177 20.03 20.60 -12.43
CA ASN A 177 21.01 21.15 -11.50
C ASN A 177 20.88 22.68 -11.31
N PHE A 178 19.73 23.09 -10.79
CA PHE A 178 19.39 24.49 -10.50
C PHE A 178 18.96 24.69 -9.04
N THR A 179 19.22 25.87 -8.51
CA THR A 179 18.67 26.30 -7.20
C THR A 179 17.19 26.69 -7.36
N TYR A 180 16.46 26.76 -6.24
CA TYR A 180 15.08 27.25 -6.24
C TYR A 180 14.94 28.65 -6.87
N ASN A 181 15.84 29.56 -6.54
CA ASN A 181 15.78 30.93 -7.05
C ASN A 181 16.07 30.99 -8.56
N GLU A 182 17.02 30.18 -9.06
CA GLU A 182 17.29 30.06 -10.49
C GLU A 182 16.06 29.50 -11.22
N LEU A 183 15.40 28.46 -10.68
CA LEU A 183 14.18 27.90 -11.26
C LEU A 183 13.02 28.89 -11.29
N GLN A 184 12.83 29.67 -10.23
CA GLN A 184 11.82 30.72 -10.18
C GLN A 184 12.09 31.81 -11.23
N GLN A 185 13.35 32.24 -11.38
CA GLN A 185 13.72 33.22 -12.41
C GLN A 185 13.52 32.65 -13.81
N MET A 186 13.99 31.43 -14.08
CA MET A 186 13.79 30.77 -15.37
C MET A 186 12.31 30.63 -15.72
N LEU A 187 11.47 30.27 -14.74
CA LEU A 187 10.04 30.17 -14.95
C LEU A 187 9.40 31.54 -15.23
N GLN A 188 9.87 32.60 -14.58
CA GLN A 188 9.43 33.97 -14.86
C GLN A 188 9.80 34.38 -16.30
N ASP A 189 11.03 34.13 -16.72
CA ASP A 189 11.50 34.44 -18.08
C ASP A 189 10.73 33.60 -19.13
N LEU A 190 10.45 32.32 -18.83
CA LEU A 190 9.68 31.43 -19.70
C LEU A 190 8.22 31.87 -19.85
N LYS A 191 7.60 32.44 -18.81
CA LYS A 191 6.23 32.98 -18.93
C LYS A 191 6.14 34.13 -19.92
N GLU A 192 7.22 34.88 -20.13
CA GLU A 192 7.24 35.99 -21.09
C GLU A 192 7.35 35.50 -22.53
N VAL A 193 8.08 34.40 -22.76
CA VAL A 193 8.32 33.85 -24.12
C VAL A 193 7.29 32.78 -24.53
N GLU A 194 6.77 32.03 -23.56
CA GLU A 194 5.80 30.94 -23.73
C GLU A 194 4.66 31.07 -22.70
N PRO A 195 3.73 32.02 -22.89
CA PRO A 195 2.67 32.30 -21.92
C PRO A 195 1.72 31.11 -21.68
N GLU A 196 1.66 30.16 -22.61
CA GLU A 196 0.82 28.96 -22.53
C GLU A 196 1.46 27.80 -21.75
N LEU A 197 2.75 27.88 -21.40
CA LEU A 197 3.51 26.79 -20.77
C LEU A 197 2.82 26.22 -19.52
N LEU A 198 2.39 27.11 -18.61
CA LEU A 198 1.71 26.69 -17.38
C LEU A 198 0.33 26.07 -17.65
N MET A 199 -0.38 26.57 -18.65
CA MET A 199 -1.68 26.03 -19.05
C MET A 199 -1.52 24.64 -19.66
N GLN A 200 -0.48 24.42 -20.46
CA GLN A 200 -0.15 23.11 -21.02
C GLN A 200 0.23 22.13 -19.91
N TYR A 201 1.10 22.53 -18.98
CA TYR A 201 1.47 21.70 -17.82
C TYR A 201 0.24 21.32 -16.99
N LYS A 202 -0.65 22.29 -16.69
CA LYS A 202 -1.90 22.05 -15.97
C LYS A 202 -2.79 21.03 -16.69
N THR A 203 -2.94 21.17 -18.01
CA THR A 203 -3.74 20.26 -18.84
C THR A 203 -3.16 18.85 -18.83
N ASP A 204 -1.84 18.72 -19.03
CA ASP A 204 -1.14 17.45 -19.00
C ASP A 204 -1.23 16.77 -17.63
N PHE A 205 -1.08 17.55 -16.55
CA PHE A 205 -1.19 17.06 -15.18
C PHE A 205 -2.60 16.51 -14.92
N PHE A 206 -3.66 17.25 -15.29
CA PHE A 206 -5.05 16.79 -15.08
C PHE A 206 -5.43 15.59 -15.96
N HIS A 207 -4.82 15.46 -17.14
CA HIS A 207 -4.99 14.29 -18.00
C HIS A 207 -4.29 13.04 -17.45
N LYS A 208 -3.11 13.20 -16.84
CA LYS A 208 -2.31 12.08 -16.29
C LYS A 208 -2.72 11.68 -14.89
N PHE A 209 -3.21 12.61 -14.09
CA PHE A 209 -3.48 12.45 -12.67
C PHE A 209 -4.87 12.94 -12.32
N SER A 210 -5.75 11.98 -12.02
CA SER A 210 -7.04 12.28 -11.42
C SER A 210 -7.42 11.21 -10.42
N ARG A 211 -8.18 11.61 -9.42
CA ARG A 211 -8.80 10.71 -8.45
C ARG A 211 -10.23 11.15 -8.22
N GLN A 212 -11.16 10.23 -8.43
CA GLN A 212 -12.59 10.45 -8.32
C GLN A 212 -13.16 9.56 -7.22
N ILE A 213 -13.92 10.16 -6.31
CA ILE A 213 -14.72 9.45 -5.32
C ILE A 213 -15.96 8.90 -6.00
N VAL A 214 -16.03 7.58 -6.09
CA VAL A 214 -17.17 6.84 -6.67
C VAL A 214 -18.23 6.58 -5.60
N PHE A 215 -17.79 6.33 -4.38
CA PHE A 215 -18.64 6.10 -3.23
C PHE A 215 -17.93 6.54 -1.95
N TYR A 216 -18.69 7.04 -0.99
CA TYR A 216 -18.18 7.45 0.30
C TYR A 216 -19.26 7.28 1.37
N ASP A 217 -18.85 6.78 2.53
CA ASP A 217 -19.58 6.88 3.79
C ASP A 217 -18.63 7.06 4.98
N ASP A 218 -19.18 6.97 6.20
CA ASP A 218 -18.44 7.16 7.45
C ASP A 218 -17.36 6.08 7.70
N GLU A 219 -17.44 4.93 7.04
CA GLU A 219 -16.50 3.80 7.21
C GLU A 219 -15.53 3.66 6.03
N VAL A 220 -16.01 3.81 4.80
CA VAL A 220 -15.28 3.45 3.58
C VAL A 220 -15.39 4.53 2.50
N THR A 221 -14.29 4.73 1.78
CA THR A 221 -14.25 5.51 0.53
C THR A 221 -13.81 4.61 -0.62
N VAL A 222 -14.49 4.70 -1.76
CA VAL A 222 -14.15 4.03 -3.02
C VAL A 222 -13.70 5.07 -4.03
N LEU A 223 -12.52 4.84 -4.61
CA LEU A 223 -11.81 5.81 -5.44
C LEU A 223 -11.47 5.18 -6.78
N ASP A 224 -11.78 5.89 -7.87
CA ASP A 224 -11.18 5.63 -9.17
C ASP A 224 -9.97 6.54 -9.34
N ASN A 225 -8.82 5.94 -9.61
CA ASN A 225 -7.54 6.62 -9.74
C ASN A 225 -7.07 6.47 -11.18
N LEU A 226 -6.71 7.57 -11.82
CA LEU A 226 -5.94 7.59 -13.05
C LEU A 226 -4.57 8.17 -12.73
N ILE A 227 -3.55 7.33 -12.73
CA ILE A 227 -2.17 7.73 -12.44
C ILE A 227 -1.31 7.30 -13.62
N ASN A 228 -0.78 8.28 -14.36
CA ASN A 228 0.06 8.04 -15.55
C ASN A 228 -0.60 7.10 -16.58
N GLY A 229 -1.91 7.24 -16.78
CA GLY A 229 -2.67 6.45 -17.76
C GLY A 229 -3.11 5.07 -17.27
N VAL A 230 -2.72 4.65 -16.06
CA VAL A 230 -3.23 3.43 -15.43
C VAL A 230 -4.46 3.79 -14.60
N ALA A 231 -5.60 3.21 -14.96
CA ALA A 231 -6.84 3.34 -14.21
C ALA A 231 -6.94 2.21 -13.16
N THR A 232 -7.19 2.56 -11.90
CA THR A 232 -7.45 1.59 -10.82
C THR A 232 -8.64 2.00 -10.00
N ARG A 233 -9.34 1.02 -9.41
CA ARG A 233 -10.33 1.24 -8.37
C ARG A 233 -9.79 0.75 -7.04
N SER A 234 -9.89 1.62 -6.04
CA SER A 234 -9.35 1.37 -4.70
C SER A 234 -10.41 1.53 -3.63
N LEU A 235 -10.34 0.68 -2.61
CA LEU A 235 -11.12 0.77 -1.37
C LEU A 235 -10.17 1.20 -0.26
N VAL A 236 -10.56 2.24 0.47
CA VAL A 236 -9.82 2.76 1.63
C VAL A 236 -10.79 2.99 2.80
N PHE A 237 -10.32 2.83 4.03
CA PHE A 237 -11.12 3.22 5.20
C PHE A 237 -11.10 4.74 5.37
N THR A 238 -12.26 5.33 5.64
CA THR A 238 -12.44 6.79 5.74
C THR A 238 -11.58 7.40 6.87
N ASP A 239 -11.39 6.67 7.97
CA ASP A 239 -10.53 7.09 9.09
C ASP A 239 -9.02 6.97 8.78
N ARG A 240 -8.65 6.10 7.83
CA ARG A 240 -7.27 5.71 7.50
C ARG A 240 -6.99 5.81 6.01
N LEU A 241 -7.25 6.99 5.43
CA LEU A 241 -6.98 7.33 4.02
C LEU A 241 -5.54 7.03 3.53
N HIS A 242 -4.55 6.77 4.38
CA HIS A 242 -3.20 6.41 3.93
C HIS A 242 -3.04 4.90 3.66
N LEU A 243 -4.05 4.08 3.98
CA LEU A 243 -4.02 2.63 3.85
C LEU A 243 -5.03 2.17 2.80
N THR A 244 -4.52 1.78 1.64
CA THR A 244 -5.32 1.09 0.62
C THR A 244 -5.58 -0.34 1.05
N GLN A 245 -6.86 -0.66 1.20
CA GLN A 245 -7.34 -1.96 1.66
C GLN A 245 -7.43 -2.95 0.49
N SER A 246 -7.97 -2.51 -0.64
CA SER A 246 -8.07 -3.29 -1.88
C SER A 246 -7.85 -2.38 -3.09
N GLU A 247 -7.19 -2.90 -4.12
CA GLU A 247 -7.01 -2.19 -5.39
C GLU A 247 -7.11 -3.16 -6.57
N VAL A 248 -7.80 -2.74 -7.63
CA VAL A 248 -7.97 -3.50 -8.87
C VAL A 248 -7.77 -2.60 -10.08
N VAL A 249 -7.09 -3.11 -11.10
CA VAL A 249 -6.89 -2.38 -12.35
C VAL A 249 -8.21 -2.32 -13.14
N MET A 250 -8.45 -1.21 -13.81
CA MET A 250 -9.60 -0.99 -14.67
C MET A 250 -9.15 -0.84 -16.11
N ASN A 251 -9.98 -1.30 -17.04
CA ASN A 251 -9.69 -1.13 -18.47
C ASN A 251 -9.81 0.33 -18.92
N GLN A 252 -10.64 1.11 -18.22
CA GLN A 252 -10.85 2.54 -18.43
C GLN A 252 -11.46 3.15 -17.17
N MET A 253 -11.29 4.46 -16.96
CA MET A 253 -11.99 5.20 -15.89
C MET A 253 -13.51 5.12 -16.09
N SER A 254 -14.27 5.14 -15.00
CA SER A 254 -15.72 5.27 -15.11
C SER A 254 -16.08 6.65 -15.65
N ASP A 255 -16.87 6.69 -16.71
CA ASP A 255 -17.48 7.93 -17.19
C ASP A 255 -18.81 8.13 -16.47
N ALA A 256 -18.96 9.27 -15.78
CA ALA A 256 -20.17 9.60 -15.02
C ALA A 256 -21.41 9.73 -15.92
N ASP A 257 -21.24 10.00 -17.22
CA ASP A 257 -22.34 10.21 -18.17
C ASP A 257 -22.78 8.89 -18.84
N THR A 258 -21.90 7.90 -18.92
CA THR A 258 -22.24 6.58 -19.45
C THR A 258 -22.57 5.68 -18.27
N ASN A 259 -23.83 5.28 -18.08
CA ASN A 259 -24.25 4.29 -17.08
C ASN A 259 -23.69 2.87 -17.35
N VAL A 260 -22.45 2.75 -17.83
CA VAL A 260 -21.76 1.51 -18.15
C VAL A 260 -20.89 1.13 -16.96
N ASP A 261 -21.14 -0.05 -16.41
CA ASP A 261 -20.32 -0.58 -15.33
C ASP A 261 -18.86 -0.71 -15.77
N PRO A 262 -17.90 -0.29 -14.94
CA PRO A 262 -16.49 -0.40 -15.27
C PRO A 262 -16.08 -1.86 -15.43
N LYS A 263 -15.22 -2.11 -16.42
CA LYS A 263 -14.60 -3.43 -16.61
C LYS A 263 -13.29 -3.47 -15.84
N PHE A 264 -13.18 -4.46 -14.96
CA PHE A 264 -11.97 -4.70 -14.17
C PHE A 264 -11.03 -5.64 -14.90
N ASP A 265 -9.76 -5.27 -14.96
CA ASP A 265 -8.68 -6.17 -15.36
C ASP A 265 -8.34 -7.06 -14.17
N ARG A 266 -8.76 -8.33 -14.27
CA ARG A 266 -8.50 -9.36 -13.26
C ARG A 266 -7.25 -10.17 -13.57
N THR A 267 -6.48 -9.82 -14.61
CA THR A 267 -5.28 -10.56 -15.02
C THR A 267 -4.05 -10.26 -14.15
N THR A 268 -4.12 -9.20 -13.34
CA THR A 268 -3.02 -8.76 -12.48
C THR A 268 -3.48 -8.49 -11.05
N LEU A 269 -2.54 -8.49 -10.12
CA LEU A 269 -2.74 -8.10 -8.72
C LEU A 269 -1.91 -6.84 -8.44
N ALA A 270 -2.56 -5.82 -7.88
CA ALA A 270 -1.90 -4.55 -7.55
C ALA A 270 -0.84 -4.69 -6.44
N PHE A 271 -1.05 -5.62 -5.49
CA PHE A 271 -0.17 -5.78 -4.35
C PHE A 271 0.73 -7.01 -4.45
N ASP A 272 2.03 -6.80 -4.23
CA ASP A 272 3.03 -7.88 -4.14
C ASP A 272 2.71 -8.90 -3.04
N VAL A 273 2.04 -8.48 -1.96
CA VAL A 273 1.61 -9.41 -0.90
C VAL A 273 0.53 -10.37 -1.39
N HIS A 274 -0.43 -9.91 -2.20
CA HIS A 274 -1.44 -10.79 -2.81
C HIS A 274 -0.80 -11.77 -3.78
N ARG A 275 0.19 -11.33 -4.56
CA ARG A 275 1.01 -12.21 -5.40
C ARG A 275 1.74 -13.26 -4.55
N ALA A 276 2.39 -12.85 -3.44
CA ALA A 276 3.07 -13.78 -2.54
C ALA A 276 2.12 -14.82 -1.92
N LEU A 277 0.89 -14.42 -1.53
CA LEU A 277 -0.13 -15.32 -0.99
C LEU A 277 -0.61 -16.37 -2.01
N CYS A 278 -0.32 -16.19 -3.31
CA CYS A 278 -0.56 -17.19 -4.35
C CYS A 278 0.55 -18.25 -4.45
N MET A 279 1.73 -18.09 -3.85
CA MET A 279 2.83 -19.09 -3.96
C MET A 279 2.45 -20.52 -3.54
N PRO A 280 1.61 -20.76 -2.51
CA PRO A 280 1.21 -22.10 -2.09
C PRO A 280 0.59 -22.98 -3.18
N PHE A 281 -0.04 -22.39 -4.20
CA PHE A 281 -0.61 -23.14 -5.32
C PHE A 281 0.43 -23.96 -6.10
N ALA A 282 1.73 -23.61 -6.01
CA ALA A 282 2.81 -24.40 -6.60
C ALA A 282 3.32 -25.56 -5.71
N TRP A 283 2.85 -25.66 -4.47
CA TRP A 283 3.43 -26.55 -3.46
C TRP A 283 2.53 -27.74 -3.09
N PHE A 284 1.29 -27.76 -3.58
CA PHE A 284 0.41 -28.91 -3.40
C PHE A 284 0.90 -30.11 -4.23
N PRO A 285 0.74 -31.33 -3.71
CA PRO A 285 1.21 -32.54 -4.39
C PRO A 285 0.33 -32.88 -5.59
N ASP A 286 0.95 -33.25 -6.72
CA ASP A 286 0.26 -33.88 -7.83
C ASP A 286 -0.08 -35.33 -7.48
N CYS A 287 -1.35 -35.74 -7.60
CA CYS A 287 -1.76 -37.14 -7.47
C CYS A 287 -1.89 -37.75 -8.86
N ASP A 288 -1.01 -38.69 -9.22
CA ASP A 288 -1.05 -39.41 -10.52
C ASP A 288 -1.14 -38.49 -11.74
N GLY A 289 -0.44 -37.35 -11.71
CA GLY A 289 -0.42 -36.36 -12.79
C GLY A 289 -1.69 -35.51 -12.90
N LYS A 290 -2.57 -35.52 -11.89
CA LYS A 290 -3.72 -34.62 -11.77
C LYS A 290 -3.72 -33.92 -10.41
N SER A 291 -3.84 -32.59 -10.43
CA SER A 291 -4.11 -31.81 -9.22
C SER A 291 -5.53 -32.14 -8.73
N LEU A 292 -5.71 -32.31 -7.41
CA LEU A 292 -7.05 -32.40 -6.83
C LEU A 292 -7.61 -30.98 -6.68
N PRO A 293 -8.90 -30.75 -6.96
CA PRO A 293 -9.48 -29.42 -6.93
C PRO A 293 -9.49 -28.91 -5.48
N LEU A 294 -8.81 -27.79 -5.26
CA LEU A 294 -8.50 -27.25 -3.94
C LEU A 294 -9.70 -26.56 -3.30
N HIS A 295 -9.82 -26.69 -1.98
CA HIS A 295 -10.72 -25.88 -1.17
C HIS A 295 -9.93 -24.80 -0.43
N VAL A 296 -10.16 -23.55 -0.85
CA VAL A 296 -9.43 -22.37 -0.37
C VAL A 296 -10.34 -21.47 0.46
N SER A 297 -9.82 -20.92 1.55
CA SER A 297 -10.50 -19.87 2.32
C SER A 297 -9.60 -18.65 2.48
N VAL A 298 -10.15 -17.46 2.24
CA VAL A 298 -9.48 -16.16 2.42
C VAL A 298 -10.19 -15.40 3.54
N LEU A 299 -9.52 -15.30 4.69
CA LEU A 299 -9.95 -14.46 5.80
C LEU A 299 -9.44 -13.04 5.59
N GLY A 300 -10.36 -12.06 5.60
CA GLY A 300 -10.05 -10.68 5.23
C GLY A 300 -10.17 -10.46 3.73
N ALA A 301 -11.29 -10.88 3.13
CA ALA A 301 -11.46 -10.83 1.68
C ALA A 301 -11.56 -9.40 1.12
N GLY A 302 -11.94 -8.41 1.93
CA GLY A 302 -12.04 -7.01 1.49
C GLY A 302 -12.98 -6.84 0.31
N ALA A 303 -12.53 -6.08 -0.69
CA ALA A 303 -13.26 -5.93 -1.96
C ALA A 303 -13.19 -7.17 -2.87
N CYS A 304 -12.72 -8.32 -2.35
CA CYS A 304 -12.56 -9.61 -3.02
C CYS A 304 -11.60 -9.61 -4.20
N THR A 305 -10.58 -8.73 -4.23
CA THR A 305 -9.60 -8.65 -5.31
C THR A 305 -8.81 -9.95 -5.49
N LEU A 306 -8.22 -10.47 -4.41
CA LEU A 306 -7.51 -11.76 -4.43
C LEU A 306 -8.46 -12.94 -4.75
N PRO A 307 -9.61 -13.11 -4.08
CA PRO A 307 -10.55 -14.17 -4.44
C PRO A 307 -10.96 -14.18 -5.93
N LEU A 308 -11.30 -13.03 -6.48
CA LEU A 308 -11.71 -12.91 -7.87
C LEU A 308 -10.57 -13.17 -8.85
N PHE A 309 -9.33 -12.76 -8.50
CA PHE A 309 -8.15 -13.10 -9.28
C PHE A 309 -7.92 -14.62 -9.32
N LEU A 310 -8.06 -15.31 -8.19
CA LEU A 310 -7.93 -16.78 -8.12
C LEU A 310 -9.00 -17.46 -8.97
N LEU A 311 -10.24 -16.98 -8.89
CA LEU A 311 -11.36 -17.56 -9.61
C LEU A 311 -11.24 -17.43 -11.14
N GLU A 312 -10.68 -16.31 -11.61
CA GLU A 312 -10.45 -16.02 -13.04
C GLU A 312 -9.40 -16.96 -13.66
N HIS A 313 -8.39 -17.36 -12.87
CA HIS A 313 -7.20 -18.05 -13.40
C HIS A 313 -7.08 -19.52 -13.02
N LEU A 314 -7.84 -19.98 -12.03
CA LEU A 314 -7.87 -21.39 -11.65
C LEU A 314 -9.13 -22.02 -12.22
N SER A 315 -8.98 -23.16 -12.89
CA SER A 315 -10.11 -23.87 -13.48
C SER A 315 -10.96 -24.58 -12.39
N PRO A 316 -12.17 -25.05 -12.73
CA PRO A 316 -12.96 -25.88 -11.81
C PRO A 316 -12.26 -27.20 -11.40
N GLU A 317 -11.32 -27.69 -12.21
CA GLU A 317 -10.49 -28.86 -11.89
C GLU A 317 -9.37 -28.54 -10.90
N GLU A 318 -8.97 -27.27 -10.78
CA GLU A 318 -7.91 -26.82 -9.86
C GLU A 318 -8.46 -26.20 -8.57
N LEU A 319 -9.62 -25.54 -8.65
CA LEU A 319 -10.27 -24.86 -7.53
C LEU A 319 -11.71 -25.36 -7.39
N LYS A 320 -11.96 -26.14 -6.36
CA LYS A 320 -13.28 -26.68 -6.02
C LYS A 320 -14.19 -25.61 -5.43
N ARG A 321 -13.64 -24.84 -4.49
CA ARG A 321 -14.40 -23.90 -3.67
C ARG A 321 -13.48 -22.83 -3.10
N LEU A 322 -14.01 -21.61 -3.05
CA LEU A 322 -13.34 -20.43 -2.55
C LEU A 322 -14.25 -19.68 -1.58
N ASP A 323 -13.95 -19.77 -0.29
CA ASP A 323 -14.69 -19.06 0.76
C ASP A 323 -14.01 -17.72 1.07
N ALA A 324 -14.64 -16.62 0.68
CA ALA A 324 -14.25 -15.26 0.99
C ALA A 324 -14.93 -14.82 2.30
N VAL A 325 -14.16 -14.51 3.34
CA VAL A 325 -14.68 -14.19 4.68
C VAL A 325 -14.36 -12.74 5.00
N GLU A 326 -15.41 -11.93 5.19
CA GLU A 326 -15.31 -10.50 5.47
C GLU A 326 -16.42 -10.12 6.46
N PRO A 327 -16.10 -9.68 7.69
CA PRO A 327 -17.10 -9.39 8.71
C PRO A 327 -17.97 -8.15 8.44
N SER A 328 -17.53 -7.19 7.63
CA SER A 328 -18.29 -5.97 7.38
C SER A 328 -19.35 -6.17 6.29
N SER A 329 -20.62 -6.02 6.67
CA SER A 329 -21.74 -5.96 5.72
C SER A 329 -21.55 -4.85 4.69
N GLN A 330 -20.96 -3.72 5.11
CA GLN A 330 -20.72 -2.57 4.26
C GLN A 330 -19.64 -2.87 3.23
N VAL A 331 -18.50 -3.45 3.63
CA VAL A 331 -17.45 -3.86 2.70
C VAL A 331 -17.97 -4.92 1.71
N ASN A 332 -18.73 -5.91 2.17
CA ASN A 332 -19.34 -6.92 1.30
C ASN A 332 -20.33 -6.30 0.28
N SER A 333 -21.14 -5.34 0.72
CA SER A 333 -22.03 -4.59 -0.17
C SER A 333 -21.23 -3.79 -1.20
N ILE A 334 -20.17 -3.09 -0.76
CA ILE A 334 -19.31 -2.31 -1.65
C ILE A 334 -18.62 -3.20 -2.69
N ALA A 335 -18.10 -4.36 -2.26
CA ALA A 335 -17.47 -5.32 -3.17
C ALA A 335 -18.45 -5.77 -4.27
N GLN A 336 -19.71 -6.04 -3.89
CA GLN A 336 -20.78 -6.42 -4.82
C GLN A 336 -21.17 -5.31 -5.79
N HIS A 337 -21.24 -4.06 -5.35
CA HIS A 337 -21.74 -2.95 -6.17
C HIS A 337 -20.64 -2.27 -6.98
N PHE A 338 -19.42 -2.18 -6.46
CA PHE A 338 -18.36 -1.35 -7.02
C PHE A 338 -17.14 -2.14 -7.49
N PHE A 339 -17.02 -3.43 -7.17
CA PHE A 339 -15.87 -4.26 -7.56
C PHE A 339 -16.25 -5.46 -8.42
N GLY A 340 -17.49 -5.55 -8.88
CA GLY A 340 -17.95 -6.60 -9.81
C GLY A 340 -18.05 -7.98 -9.17
N VAL A 341 -18.32 -8.05 -7.86
CA VAL A 341 -18.50 -9.33 -7.14
C VAL A 341 -19.91 -9.90 -7.38
N ARG A 342 -20.92 -9.04 -7.55
CA ARG A 342 -22.31 -9.48 -7.73
C ARG A 342 -22.48 -10.37 -8.96
N GLU A 343 -21.91 -9.98 -10.09
CA GLU A 343 -22.00 -10.71 -11.36
C GLU A 343 -21.31 -12.07 -11.25
N VAL A 344 -20.20 -12.12 -10.50
CA VAL A 344 -19.44 -13.35 -10.26
C VAL A 344 -20.26 -14.33 -9.40
N LEU A 345 -20.87 -13.86 -8.31
CA LEU A 345 -21.71 -14.71 -7.44
C LEU A 345 -22.91 -15.31 -8.18
N GLN A 346 -23.41 -14.65 -9.23
CA GLN A 346 -24.52 -15.15 -10.03
C GLN A 346 -24.11 -16.22 -11.05
N ARG A 347 -22.82 -16.26 -11.45
CA ARG A 347 -22.35 -17.11 -12.56
C ARG A 347 -21.40 -18.23 -12.13
N ASP A 348 -20.74 -18.11 -10.98
CA ASP A 348 -19.73 -19.06 -10.52
C ASP A 348 -20.00 -19.50 -9.09
N GLU A 349 -20.47 -20.75 -8.94
CA GLU A 349 -20.86 -21.35 -7.66
C GLU A 349 -19.66 -21.66 -6.75
N ARG A 350 -18.42 -21.56 -7.25
CA ARG A 350 -17.21 -21.83 -6.46
C ARG A 350 -16.96 -20.73 -5.43
N LEU A 351 -17.37 -19.48 -5.71
CA LEU A 351 -17.19 -18.36 -4.79
C LEU A 351 -18.33 -18.29 -3.79
N VAL A 352 -18.00 -18.29 -2.50
CA VAL A 352 -18.97 -18.09 -1.41
C VAL A 352 -18.48 -17.01 -0.46
N ILE A 353 -19.33 -16.01 -0.21
CA ILE A 353 -19.04 -14.93 0.74
C ILE A 353 -19.65 -15.23 2.09
N HIS A 354 -18.87 -15.03 3.15
CA HIS A 354 -19.30 -15.18 4.54
C HIS A 354 -19.14 -13.86 5.28
N GLU A 355 -20.27 -13.27 5.66
CA GLU A 355 -20.32 -12.07 6.52
C GLU A 355 -20.09 -12.47 7.99
N LYS A 356 -18.84 -12.81 8.33
CA LYS A 356 -18.46 -13.30 9.66
C LYS A 356 -17.05 -12.87 10.03
N LYS A 357 -16.78 -12.78 11.34
CA LYS A 357 -15.40 -12.75 11.83
C LYS A 357 -14.72 -14.08 11.51
N GLY A 358 -13.44 -14.04 11.14
CA GLY A 358 -12.68 -15.24 10.78
C GLY A 358 -12.67 -16.29 11.91
N GLU A 359 -12.57 -15.85 13.16
CA GLU A 359 -12.62 -16.73 14.34
C GLU A 359 -13.94 -17.47 14.46
N ASP A 360 -15.06 -16.81 14.16
CA ASP A 360 -16.39 -17.41 14.25
C ASP A 360 -16.65 -18.33 13.06
N PHE A 361 -16.25 -17.91 11.85
CA PHE A 361 -16.26 -18.76 10.66
C PHE A 361 -15.52 -20.08 10.89
N LEU A 362 -14.30 -20.04 11.44
CA LEU A 362 -13.52 -21.26 11.72
C LEU A 362 -14.11 -22.11 12.86
N LYS A 363 -14.80 -21.53 13.84
CA LYS A 363 -15.48 -22.30 14.91
C LYS A 363 -16.62 -23.16 14.37
N GLU A 364 -17.28 -22.73 13.31
CA GLU A 364 -18.42 -23.44 12.72
C GLU A 364 -18.00 -24.57 11.77
N GLN A 365 -16.75 -24.58 11.29
CA GLN A 365 -16.29 -25.62 10.38
C GLN A 365 -16.20 -26.99 11.08
N ASP A 366 -16.56 -28.07 10.39
CA ASP A 366 -16.38 -29.40 10.98
C ASP A 366 -14.90 -29.70 11.24
N LYS A 367 -14.61 -30.51 12.26
CA LYS A 367 -13.23 -30.93 12.59
C LYS A 367 -12.62 -31.88 11.54
N SER A 368 -13.35 -32.22 10.48
CA SER A 368 -12.86 -32.99 9.34
C SER A 368 -12.25 -32.04 8.29
N ALA A 369 -10.96 -31.74 8.45
CA ALA A 369 -10.01 -31.32 7.40
C ALA A 369 -10.64 -30.84 6.07
N ALA A 370 -11.09 -29.59 6.04
CA ALA A 370 -11.86 -29.04 4.92
C ALA A 370 -11.00 -28.21 3.95
N PHE A 371 -9.91 -27.59 4.42
CA PHE A 371 -9.18 -26.61 3.60
C PHE A 371 -7.77 -27.08 3.22
N ASP A 372 -7.43 -26.93 1.95
CA ASP A 372 -6.08 -27.15 1.45
C ASP A 372 -5.23 -25.88 1.62
N LEU A 373 -5.84 -24.71 1.45
CA LEU A 373 -5.21 -23.41 1.70
C LEU A 373 -6.12 -22.53 2.56
N LEU A 374 -5.57 -21.99 3.63
CA LEU A 374 -6.18 -20.90 4.39
C LEU A 374 -5.28 -19.68 4.32
N VAL A 375 -5.80 -18.59 3.79
CA VAL A 375 -5.15 -17.30 3.69
C VAL A 375 -5.66 -16.39 4.82
N LEU A 376 -4.73 -15.79 5.55
CA LEU A 376 -5.00 -14.80 6.59
C LEU A 376 -4.45 -13.45 6.14
N ASP A 377 -5.33 -12.61 5.60
CA ASP A 377 -5.04 -11.25 5.12
C ASP A 377 -5.95 -10.23 5.81
N VAL A 378 -5.91 -10.22 7.15
CA VAL A 378 -6.79 -9.41 8.00
C VAL A 378 -5.95 -8.32 8.67
N GLU A 379 -6.39 -7.07 8.61
CA GLU A 379 -5.77 -5.98 9.33
C GLU A 379 -6.15 -6.01 10.83
N ALA A 380 -5.21 -5.69 11.72
CA ALA A 380 -5.39 -5.71 13.17
C ALA A 380 -6.18 -4.51 13.73
N GLY A 381 -6.39 -3.46 12.94
CA GLY A 381 -6.98 -2.20 13.42
C GLY A 381 -6.03 -1.41 14.34
N THR A 382 -6.58 -0.60 15.24
CA THR A 382 -5.85 0.42 16.02
C THR A 382 -5.19 -0.06 17.32
N ASP A 383 -5.51 -1.26 17.82
CA ASP A 383 -4.98 -1.77 19.10
C ASP A 383 -4.16 -3.06 18.87
N CYS A 384 -2.88 -2.88 18.57
CA CYS A 384 -2.00 -3.99 18.32
C CYS A 384 -0.59 -3.69 18.84
N ALA A 385 -0.05 -4.58 19.67
CA ALA A 385 1.28 -4.47 20.28
C ALA A 385 2.44 -4.48 19.25
N GLY A 386 2.48 -3.47 18.36
CA GLY A 386 3.36 -3.36 17.20
C GLY A 386 3.00 -4.27 16.02
N VAL A 387 1.80 -4.86 15.97
CA VAL A 387 1.39 -5.86 14.93
C VAL A 387 0.17 -5.37 14.14
N ARG A 388 0.39 -4.67 13.03
CA ARG A 388 -0.70 -4.13 12.20
C ARG A 388 -1.49 -5.18 11.42
N ALA A 389 -0.93 -6.36 11.21
CA ALA A 389 -1.65 -7.52 10.66
C ALA A 389 -0.92 -8.82 11.07
N PRO A 390 -1.61 -9.91 11.41
CA PRO A 390 -3.06 -10.01 11.67
C PRO A 390 -3.46 -9.53 13.08
N PRO A 391 -4.77 -9.40 13.40
CA PRO A 391 -5.24 -9.14 14.76
C PRO A 391 -4.63 -10.10 15.79
N LEU A 392 -4.30 -9.62 16.99
CA LEU A 392 -3.67 -10.45 18.04
C LEU A 392 -4.50 -11.69 18.39
N ALA A 393 -5.83 -11.59 18.34
CA ALA A 393 -6.74 -12.72 18.56
C ALA A 393 -6.51 -13.89 17.58
N MET A 394 -6.08 -13.60 16.35
CA MET A 394 -5.75 -14.59 15.33
C MET A 394 -4.33 -15.17 15.49
N LEU A 395 -3.53 -14.63 16.41
CA LEU A 395 -2.24 -15.19 16.82
C LEU A 395 -2.33 -15.97 18.14
N GLU A 396 -3.48 -15.96 18.80
CA GLU A 396 -3.66 -16.69 20.06
C GLU A 396 -3.66 -18.20 19.83
N PRO A 397 -3.08 -19.01 20.76
CA PRO A 397 -2.95 -20.46 20.59
C PRO A 397 -4.28 -21.15 20.28
N LYS A 398 -5.39 -20.67 20.85
CA LYS A 398 -6.73 -21.21 20.60
C LYS A 398 -7.15 -21.10 19.13
N PHE A 399 -6.90 -19.94 18.51
CA PHE A 399 -7.21 -19.73 17.10
C PHE A 399 -6.27 -20.55 16.22
N LEU A 400 -4.96 -20.45 16.44
CA LEU A 400 -3.96 -21.18 15.64
C LEU A 400 -4.18 -22.70 15.68
N TYR A 401 -4.48 -23.26 16.85
CA TYR A 401 -4.79 -24.69 16.99
C TYR A 401 -6.07 -25.06 16.22
N ARG A 402 -7.09 -24.20 16.29
CA ARG A 402 -8.32 -24.40 15.51
C ARG A 402 -8.05 -24.39 14.02
N THR A 403 -7.27 -23.42 13.51
CA THR A 403 -6.83 -23.34 12.12
C THR A 403 -6.09 -24.61 11.68
N LYS A 404 -5.15 -25.08 12.51
CA LYS A 404 -4.44 -26.34 12.27
C LYS A 404 -5.39 -27.55 12.14
N CYS A 405 -6.45 -27.60 12.96
CA CYS A 405 -7.41 -28.72 12.92
C CYS A 405 -8.30 -28.76 11.68
N VAL A 406 -8.60 -27.59 11.08
CA VAL A 406 -9.48 -27.52 9.91
C VAL A 406 -8.71 -27.62 8.59
N LEU A 407 -7.39 -27.45 8.62
CA LEU A 407 -6.52 -27.68 7.47
C LEU A 407 -6.37 -29.18 7.17
N ALA A 408 -6.32 -29.52 5.89
CA ALA A 408 -5.91 -30.84 5.42
C ALA A 408 -4.51 -31.20 5.94
N SER A 409 -4.18 -32.49 5.95
CA SER A 409 -2.86 -32.95 6.41
C SER A 409 -1.71 -32.41 5.55
N HIS A 410 -1.99 -32.06 4.31
CA HIS A 410 -1.08 -31.42 3.37
C HIS A 410 -1.33 -29.90 3.25
N GLY A 411 -2.27 -29.37 4.02
CA GLY A 411 -2.75 -28.01 3.91
C GLY A 411 -1.75 -26.97 4.42
N ILE A 412 -1.92 -25.76 3.93
CA ILE A 412 -1.01 -24.63 4.16
C ILE A 412 -1.80 -23.47 4.76
N LEU A 413 -1.26 -22.88 5.83
CA LEU A 413 -1.71 -21.58 6.34
C LEU A 413 -0.77 -20.50 5.79
N ALA A 414 -1.29 -19.64 4.92
CA ALA A 414 -0.57 -18.47 4.41
C ALA A 414 -1.01 -17.22 5.20
N ILE A 415 -0.06 -16.46 5.77
CA ILE A 415 -0.36 -15.32 6.64
C ILE A 415 0.40 -14.09 6.15
N ASN A 416 -0.31 -12.99 5.93
CA ASN A 416 0.28 -11.66 5.80
C ASN A 416 0.56 -11.08 7.20
N VAL A 417 1.81 -10.76 7.50
CA VAL A 417 2.24 -10.17 8.77
C VAL A 417 2.83 -8.79 8.55
N ILE A 418 2.23 -7.77 9.14
CA ILE A 418 2.73 -6.39 9.14
C ILE A 418 3.08 -6.02 10.58
N THR A 419 4.32 -5.61 10.82
CA THR A 419 4.80 -5.22 12.15
C THR A 419 5.56 -3.91 12.10
N GLU A 420 5.55 -3.17 13.22
CA GLU A 420 6.24 -1.88 13.35
C GLU A 420 7.71 -2.04 13.73
N SER A 421 8.09 -3.20 14.25
CA SER A 421 9.44 -3.49 14.73
C SER A 421 9.81 -4.96 14.57
N LYS A 422 11.12 -5.22 14.53
CA LYS A 422 11.67 -6.58 14.52
C LYS A 422 11.26 -7.39 15.75
N ALA A 423 11.19 -6.74 16.93
CA ALA A 423 10.75 -7.39 18.16
C ALA A 423 9.29 -7.86 18.11
N ALA A 424 8.40 -7.05 17.48
CA ALA A 424 7.02 -7.46 17.25
C ALA A 424 6.95 -8.66 16.30
N LEU A 425 7.77 -8.69 15.24
CA LEU A 425 7.86 -9.85 14.34
C LEU A 425 8.35 -11.12 15.06
N GLU A 426 9.38 -11.02 15.91
CA GLU A 426 9.88 -12.14 16.72
C GLU A 426 8.81 -12.69 17.68
N ASN A 427 7.95 -11.83 18.22
CA ASN A 427 6.80 -12.24 19.03
C ASN A 427 5.77 -13.01 18.18
N VAL A 428 5.44 -12.52 16.98
CA VAL A 428 4.57 -13.24 16.05
C VAL A 428 5.14 -14.63 15.74
N GLU A 429 6.43 -14.73 15.39
CA GLU A 429 7.09 -16.01 15.12
C GLU A 429 7.02 -16.97 16.32
N THR A 430 7.19 -16.45 17.54
CA THR A 430 7.06 -17.25 18.77
C THR A 430 5.66 -17.80 18.93
N LYS A 431 4.61 -16.99 18.72
CA LYS A 431 3.21 -17.42 18.79
C LYS A 431 2.88 -18.48 17.74
N LEU A 432 3.31 -18.28 16.49
CA LEU A 432 3.15 -19.27 15.42
C LEU A 432 3.86 -20.59 15.76
N GLY A 433 5.06 -20.49 16.34
CA GLY A 433 5.92 -21.60 16.73
C GLY A 433 5.37 -22.50 17.84
N HIS A 434 4.32 -22.08 18.55
CA HIS A 434 3.62 -22.93 19.52
C HIS A 434 2.70 -23.96 18.86
N VAL A 435 2.31 -23.78 17.60
CA VAL A 435 1.32 -24.64 16.91
C VAL A 435 1.87 -25.22 15.62
N PHE A 436 2.65 -24.46 14.87
CA PHE A 436 3.30 -24.89 13.63
C PHE A 436 4.80 -25.07 13.86
N THR A 437 5.36 -26.16 13.35
CA THR A 437 6.77 -26.51 13.57
C THR A 437 7.68 -26.02 12.45
N ARG A 438 7.14 -25.87 11.23
CA ARG A 438 7.91 -25.50 10.04
C ARG A 438 7.06 -24.80 9.00
N GLY A 439 7.72 -24.09 8.11
CA GLY A 439 7.13 -23.37 7.01
C GLY A 439 8.17 -22.63 6.17
N LEU A 440 7.70 -21.74 5.31
CA LEU A 440 8.52 -20.81 4.56
C LEU A 440 8.20 -19.37 4.99
N ARG A 441 9.17 -18.49 4.80
CA ARG A 441 9.05 -17.06 5.08
C ARG A 441 9.57 -16.25 3.90
N LEU A 442 8.75 -15.32 3.40
CA LEU A 442 9.14 -14.31 2.42
C LEU A 442 9.07 -12.93 3.08
N SER A 443 10.17 -12.16 3.05
CA SER A 443 10.20 -10.81 3.60
C SER A 443 10.09 -9.79 2.46
N LEU A 444 8.96 -9.10 2.39
CA LEU A 444 8.69 -7.99 1.47
C LEU A 444 9.01 -6.65 2.17
N PRO A 445 9.07 -5.50 1.46
CA PRO A 445 9.46 -4.23 2.05
C PRO A 445 8.56 -3.77 3.22
N ALA A 446 7.25 -4.00 3.12
CA ALA A 446 6.26 -3.57 4.10
C ALA A 446 5.67 -4.72 4.96
N ASN A 447 5.83 -5.97 4.53
CA ASN A 447 5.16 -7.14 5.11
C ASN A 447 6.06 -8.37 5.10
N THR A 448 5.80 -9.32 5.99
CA THR A 448 6.39 -10.66 5.97
C THR A 448 5.29 -11.67 5.74
N THR A 449 5.42 -12.51 4.73
CA THR A 449 4.48 -13.60 4.47
C THR A 449 5.01 -14.90 5.06
N PHE A 450 4.21 -15.57 5.88
CA PHE A 450 4.51 -16.90 6.41
C PHE A 450 3.65 -17.95 5.71
N PHE A 451 4.26 -19.08 5.39
CA PHE A 451 3.58 -20.24 4.80
C PHE A 451 3.80 -21.46 5.70
N LEU A 452 2.85 -21.74 6.58
CA LEU A 452 2.98 -22.74 7.64
C LEU A 452 2.36 -24.06 7.20
N PHE A 453 3.14 -25.14 7.24
CA PHE A 453 2.70 -26.44 6.75
C PHE A 453 2.03 -27.26 7.85
N ASN A 454 0.87 -27.86 7.55
CA ASN A 454 0.14 -28.69 8.52
C ASN A 454 0.71 -30.11 8.67
N ASN A 455 1.56 -30.55 7.73
CA ASN A 455 2.05 -31.92 7.67
C ASN A 455 2.75 -32.32 8.97
N LYS A 456 2.32 -33.44 9.55
CA LYS A 456 3.04 -34.17 10.60
C LYS A 456 4.23 -34.90 9.95
N CYS A 457 5.26 -34.18 9.52
CA CYS A 457 6.43 -34.82 8.92
C CYS A 457 7.55 -34.95 9.95
N ASP A 458 8.24 -36.09 9.88
CA ASP A 458 9.37 -36.46 10.72
C ASP A 458 10.50 -35.42 10.55
N ASN A 459 11.15 -35.00 11.64
CA ASN A 459 12.22 -33.97 11.65
C ASN A 459 13.48 -34.32 10.82
N LYS A 460 13.44 -35.42 10.06
CA LYS A 460 14.56 -35.99 9.29
C LYS A 460 14.51 -35.67 7.79
N THR A 461 13.41 -35.14 7.25
CA THR A 461 13.35 -34.78 5.82
C THR A 461 14.04 -33.44 5.58
N SER A 462 15.00 -33.39 4.66
CA SER A 462 15.66 -32.15 4.24
C SER A 462 14.62 -31.14 3.75
N PHE A 463 14.60 -29.95 4.35
CA PHE A 463 13.70 -28.85 3.99
C PHE A 463 14.40 -27.96 2.96
N ALA A 464 14.47 -28.42 1.72
CA ALA A 464 15.17 -27.73 0.64
C ALA A 464 14.31 -26.59 0.07
N VAL A 465 14.61 -25.36 0.48
CA VAL A 465 13.92 -24.14 0.00
C VAL A 465 14.02 -24.01 -1.53
N ASP A 466 15.16 -24.39 -2.12
CA ASP A 466 15.39 -24.36 -3.56
C ASP A 466 14.38 -25.20 -4.36
N GLU A 467 13.88 -26.29 -3.78
CA GLU A 467 12.84 -27.11 -4.42
C GLU A 467 11.50 -26.37 -4.46
N PHE A 468 11.14 -25.62 -3.41
CA PHE A 468 9.94 -24.79 -3.40
C PHE A 468 10.04 -23.62 -4.38
N ILE A 469 11.22 -23.00 -4.48
CA ILE A 469 11.53 -21.97 -5.48
C ILE A 469 11.38 -22.54 -6.89
N ARG A 470 11.98 -23.71 -7.15
CA ARG A 470 11.92 -24.39 -8.45
C ARG A 470 10.49 -24.74 -8.84
N ARG A 471 9.64 -25.15 -7.89
CA ARG A 471 8.22 -25.40 -8.13
C ARG A 471 7.47 -24.13 -8.51
N VAL A 472 7.72 -23.02 -7.83
CA VAL A 472 7.14 -21.71 -8.18
C VAL A 472 7.57 -21.28 -9.59
N GLN A 473 8.84 -21.45 -9.93
CA GLN A 473 9.38 -21.09 -11.25
C GLN A 473 8.85 -21.95 -12.41
N ASN A 474 8.41 -23.18 -12.14
CA ASN A 474 7.91 -24.11 -13.15
C ASN A 474 6.38 -24.25 -13.19
N ASN A 475 5.65 -23.53 -12.33
CA ASN A 475 4.19 -23.59 -12.30
C ASN A 475 3.61 -22.49 -13.20
N SER A 476 2.73 -22.88 -14.13
CA SER A 476 2.12 -21.95 -15.12
C SER A 476 1.33 -20.83 -14.45
N PHE A 477 0.50 -21.14 -13.45
CA PHE A 477 -0.25 -20.11 -12.72
C PHE A 477 0.68 -19.07 -12.07
N GLN A 478 1.84 -19.50 -11.55
CA GLN A 478 2.83 -18.59 -10.97
C GLN A 478 3.56 -17.74 -12.01
N THR A 479 3.93 -18.30 -13.16
CA THR A 479 4.72 -17.61 -14.20
C THR A 479 3.86 -16.73 -15.11
N GLU A 480 2.66 -17.19 -15.43
CA GLU A 480 1.77 -16.56 -16.41
C GLU A 480 0.84 -15.53 -15.73
N HIS A 481 0.34 -15.82 -14.52
CA HIS A 481 -0.68 -14.98 -13.87
C HIS A 481 -0.16 -14.28 -12.62
N ALA A 482 0.20 -15.00 -11.55
CA ALA A 482 0.59 -14.38 -10.27
C ALA A 482 1.96 -13.66 -10.32
N LYS A 483 2.76 -13.94 -11.36
CA LYS A 483 4.10 -13.40 -11.60
C LYS A 483 5.04 -13.55 -10.40
N THR A 484 4.89 -14.56 -9.56
CA THR A 484 5.68 -14.70 -8.31
C THR A 484 7.17 -15.00 -8.49
N PRO A 485 7.68 -15.54 -9.63
CA PRO A 485 9.13 -15.63 -9.86
C PRO A 485 9.83 -14.26 -9.83
N ALA A 486 9.15 -13.20 -10.28
CA ALA A 486 9.71 -11.85 -10.20
C ALA A 486 9.90 -11.39 -8.74
N LEU A 487 9.01 -11.81 -7.82
CA LEU A 487 9.22 -11.56 -6.38
C LEU A 487 10.43 -12.31 -5.85
N LEU A 488 10.63 -13.56 -6.27
CA LEU A 488 11.76 -14.38 -5.82
C LEU A 488 13.12 -13.91 -6.36
N ASN A 489 13.12 -13.16 -7.47
CA ASN A 489 14.33 -12.50 -7.98
C ASN A 489 14.75 -11.29 -7.12
N THR A 490 13.80 -10.67 -6.43
CA THR A 490 14.03 -9.47 -5.62
C THR A 490 14.10 -9.78 -4.12
N TYR A 491 13.32 -10.75 -3.65
CA TYR A 491 13.12 -11.04 -2.24
C TYR A 491 13.44 -12.51 -1.93
N GLN A 492 14.12 -12.71 -0.81
CA GLN A 492 14.57 -14.04 -0.43
C GLN A 492 13.44 -14.83 0.27
N LEU A 493 13.09 -15.98 -0.30
CA LEU A 493 12.32 -17.02 0.38
C LEU A 493 13.26 -17.82 1.27
N THR A 494 12.89 -18.00 2.54
CA THR A 494 13.71 -18.68 3.55
C THR A 494 12.92 -19.76 4.27
N ALA A 495 13.63 -20.76 4.79
CA ALA A 495 13.02 -21.73 5.70
C ALA A 495 12.67 -21.05 7.02
N TRP A 496 11.47 -21.32 7.52
CA TRP A 496 11.07 -20.97 8.87
C TRP A 496 10.87 -22.24 9.69
N ILE A 497 11.61 -22.36 10.80
CA ILE A 497 11.55 -23.50 11.71
C ILE A 497 11.29 -22.95 13.10
N SER A 498 10.32 -23.53 13.81
CA SER A 498 9.99 -23.10 15.16
C SER A 498 11.15 -23.40 16.13
N ASN A 499 11.60 -22.37 16.84
CA ASN A 499 12.64 -22.50 17.88
C ASN A 499 12.11 -23.12 19.19
N SER A 500 10.79 -23.35 19.32
CA SER A 500 10.17 -23.81 20.57
C SER A 500 10.54 -25.25 20.97
N LEU A 501 11.15 -26.03 20.06
CA LEU A 501 11.59 -27.41 20.32
C LEU A 501 13.05 -27.53 20.84
N ASN A 502 13.84 -26.45 20.82
CA ASN A 502 15.23 -26.47 21.30
C ASN A 502 15.40 -26.11 22.79
N GLY A 503 14.31 -25.94 23.54
CA GLY A 503 14.34 -25.60 24.98
C GLY A 503 14.58 -26.78 25.94
N GLY A 504 14.84 -27.98 25.42
CA GLY A 504 14.83 -29.23 26.20
C GLY A 504 16.18 -29.95 26.34
N SER A 505 17.33 -29.27 26.44
CA SER A 505 18.58 -29.95 26.88
C SER A 505 19.71 -29.02 27.33
N LYS A 506 19.45 -28.10 28.27
CA LYS A 506 20.54 -27.54 29.10
C LYS A 506 20.10 -27.40 30.55
N SER A 507 20.07 -28.54 31.26
CA SER A 507 20.37 -28.60 32.70
C SER A 507 20.64 -30.04 33.13
N LYS A 508 21.91 -30.41 33.18
CA LYS A 508 22.57 -31.07 34.31
C LYS A 508 24.08 -31.06 34.08
#